data_AF-A0A847HBA1-F1
#
_entry.id   AF-A0A847HBA1-F1
#
_cell.length_a   1.000
_cell.length_b   1.000
_cell.length_c   1.000
_cell.angle_alpha   90.00
_cell.angle_beta   90.00
_cell.angle_gamma   90.00
#
_symmetry.space_group_name_H-M   'P 1'
#
loop_
_entity.id
_entity.type
_entity.pdbx_description
1 polymer ?
#
loop_
_entity_poly.entity_id
_entity_poly.type
_entity_poly.pdbx_seq_one_letter_code
_entity_poly.pdbx_strand_id
1 'polypeptide(L)'
;MNTTLWAVSDLHGAVKANVIRIEEIQPADPSDWLIVAGDVAERTDLVLRILRQLRGRFAKVIWVPGNHELFSRSTDRYQGRDKYTELVDGCREIDVLTPEDPYPVFDGLTIVPLFTLYDYSFRAPGMTVEEAVQAAH
;
A
#
# COMPACT_ATOMS: atom_id res chain seq x y z
N MET A 1 -22.57 18.23 -5.56
CA MET A 1 -21.57 17.16 -5.73
C MET A 1 -20.62 17.31 -4.55
N ASN A 2 -20.48 16.28 -3.73
CA ASN A 2 -19.56 16.27 -2.60
C ASN A 2 -18.39 15.36 -2.96
N THR A 3 -17.19 15.83 -2.68
CA THR A 3 -15.97 15.04 -2.86
C THR A 3 -15.69 14.25 -1.58
N THR A 4 -15.42 12.96 -1.70
CA THR A 4 -15.15 12.06 -0.59
C THR A 4 -13.74 11.48 -0.67
N LEU A 5 -13.05 11.39 0.46
CA LEU A 5 -11.81 10.66 0.61
C LEU A 5 -12.11 9.29 1.24
N TRP A 6 -11.96 8.24 0.45
CA TRP A 6 -12.17 6.86 0.87
C TRP A 6 -10.86 6.21 1.33
N ALA A 7 -10.96 5.10 2.06
CA ALA A 7 -9.80 4.30 2.44
C ALA A 7 -10.13 2.79 2.39
N VAL A 8 -9.13 1.99 2.01
CA VAL A 8 -9.16 0.52 2.04
C VAL A 8 -7.75 0.01 2.31
N SER A 9 -7.62 -1.22 2.80
CA SER A 9 -6.36 -1.97 2.95
C SER A 9 -6.61 -3.45 2.64
N ASP A 10 -5.57 -4.28 2.69
CA ASP A 10 -5.70 -5.75 2.73
C ASP A 10 -6.50 -6.31 1.54
N LEU A 11 -6.25 -5.76 0.35
CA LEU A 11 -6.93 -6.23 -0.86
C LEU A 11 -6.54 -7.67 -1.17
N HIS A 12 -5.29 -8.06 -0.88
CA HIS A 12 -4.74 -9.40 -1.10
C HIS A 12 -5.14 -9.96 -2.48
N GLY A 13 -4.90 -9.22 -3.55
CA GLY A 13 -5.45 -9.47 -4.88
C GLY A 13 -4.99 -10.77 -5.57
N ALA A 14 -4.03 -11.48 -4.98
CA ALA A 14 -3.69 -12.86 -5.39
C ALA A 14 -4.74 -13.88 -4.91
N VAL A 15 -5.53 -13.55 -3.89
CA VAL A 15 -6.64 -14.36 -3.40
C VAL A 15 -7.81 -14.25 -4.37
N LYS A 16 -8.11 -15.34 -5.07
CA LYS A 16 -9.15 -15.38 -6.12
C LYS A 16 -10.51 -14.83 -5.67
N ALA A 17 -10.88 -15.08 -4.41
CA ALA A 17 -12.14 -14.59 -3.85
C ALA A 17 -12.20 -13.05 -3.72
N ASN A 18 -11.05 -12.39 -3.61
CA ASN A 18 -10.98 -10.94 -3.44
C ASN A 18 -11.05 -10.18 -4.77
N VAL A 19 -10.77 -10.83 -5.90
CA VAL A 19 -10.75 -10.19 -7.23
C VAL A 19 -12.05 -9.46 -7.52
N ILE A 20 -13.20 -10.12 -7.32
CA ILE A 20 -14.52 -9.53 -7.56
C ILE A 20 -14.75 -8.31 -6.67
N ARG A 21 -14.31 -8.37 -5.40
CA ARG A 21 -14.48 -7.25 -4.46
C ARG A 21 -13.61 -6.06 -4.80
N ILE A 22 -12.40 -6.28 -5.28
CA ILE A 22 -11.53 -5.21 -5.79
C ILE A 22 -12.16 -4.56 -7.04
N GLU A 23 -12.77 -5.37 -7.91
CA GLU A 23 -13.47 -4.88 -9.10
C GLU A 23 -14.69 -4.00 -8.76
N GLU A 24 -15.37 -4.29 -7.66
CA GLU A 24 -16.52 -3.52 -7.15
C GLU A 24 -16.15 -2.17 -6.50
N ILE A 25 -14.86 -1.91 -6.20
CA ILE A 25 -14.42 -0.63 -5.64
C ILE A 25 -14.57 0.47 -6.69
N GLN A 26 -15.55 1.36 -6.48
CA GLN A 26 -15.89 2.47 -7.36
C GLN A 26 -16.05 3.76 -6.54
N PRO A 27 -15.71 4.93 -7.09
CA PRO A 27 -16.04 6.20 -6.47
C PRO A 27 -17.56 6.45 -6.52
N ALA A 28 -18.08 7.27 -5.61
CA ALA A 28 -19.44 7.77 -5.68
C ALA A 28 -19.54 9.05 -6.54
N ASP A 29 -18.45 9.81 -6.60
CA ASP A 29 -18.31 11.02 -7.42
C ASP A 29 -16.95 11.00 -8.16
N PRO A 30 -16.87 11.44 -9.43
CA PRO A 30 -15.61 11.44 -10.18
C PRO A 30 -14.50 12.28 -9.56
N SER A 31 -14.80 13.14 -8.57
CA SER A 31 -13.81 13.88 -7.79
C SER A 31 -13.22 13.10 -6.60
N ASP A 32 -13.78 11.93 -6.26
CA ASP A 32 -13.39 11.16 -5.08
C ASP A 32 -11.93 10.67 -5.12
N TRP A 33 -11.32 10.61 -3.95
CA TRP A 33 -9.96 10.09 -3.74
C TRP A 33 -10.02 8.74 -3.01
N LEU A 34 -8.98 7.92 -3.15
CA LEU A 34 -8.85 6.64 -2.46
C LEU A 34 -7.46 6.49 -1.82
N ILE A 35 -7.43 6.17 -0.52
CA ILE A 35 -6.24 5.67 0.17
C ILE A 35 -6.24 4.13 0.11
N VAL A 36 -5.11 3.55 -0.27
CA VAL A 36 -4.84 2.11 -0.25
C VAL A 36 -3.70 1.86 0.76
N ALA A 37 -4.07 1.49 1.99
CA ALA A 37 -3.19 1.41 3.14
C ALA A 37 -2.55 0.02 3.30
N GLY A 38 -1.84 -0.43 2.27
CA GLY A 38 -1.03 -1.64 2.30
C GLY A 38 -1.77 -2.95 1.99
N ASP A 39 -0.97 -4.00 1.84
CA ASP A 39 -1.37 -5.38 1.60
C ASP A 39 -2.27 -5.56 0.36
N VAL A 40 -1.87 -4.91 -0.73
CA VAL A 40 -2.50 -5.04 -2.04
C VAL A 40 -2.26 -6.42 -2.63
N ALA A 41 -0.99 -6.86 -2.66
CA ALA A 41 -0.53 -8.17 -3.10
C ALA A 41 0.98 -8.33 -2.83
N GLU A 42 1.53 -9.54 -3.01
CA GLU A 42 2.97 -9.78 -2.85
C GLU A 42 3.81 -9.40 -4.08
N ARG A 43 3.28 -9.64 -5.28
CA ARG A 43 4.03 -9.46 -6.54
C ARG A 43 3.90 -8.03 -7.05
N THR A 44 5.03 -7.37 -7.33
CA THR A 44 5.08 -5.98 -7.83
C THR A 44 4.16 -5.76 -9.04
N ASP A 45 4.18 -6.65 -10.03
CA ASP A 45 3.35 -6.52 -11.24
C ASP A 45 1.83 -6.56 -10.94
N LEU A 46 1.42 -7.36 -9.94
CA LEU A 46 0.03 -7.45 -9.53
C LEU A 46 -0.38 -6.22 -8.72
N VAL A 47 0.46 -5.75 -7.81
CA VAL A 47 0.24 -4.52 -7.05
C VAL A 47 0.00 -3.35 -8.01
N LEU A 48 0.94 -3.11 -8.94
CA LEU A 48 0.85 -1.99 -9.89
C LEU A 48 -0.34 -2.12 -10.84
N ARG A 49 -0.73 -3.34 -11.23
CA ARG A 49 -1.94 -3.56 -12.05
C ARG A 49 -3.20 -3.17 -11.30
N ILE A 50 -3.34 -3.57 -10.03
CA ILE A 50 -4.51 -3.24 -9.20
C ILE A 50 -4.56 -1.72 -8.94
N LEU A 51 -3.43 -1.13 -8.55
CA LEU A 51 -3.35 0.31 -8.31
C LEU A 51 -3.67 1.12 -9.58
N ARG A 52 -3.22 0.67 -10.76
CA ARG A 52 -3.58 1.29 -12.05
C ARG A 52 -5.08 1.22 -12.32
N GLN A 53 -5.72 0.10 -12.03
CA GLN A 53 -7.17 -0.05 -12.19
C GLN A 53 -7.94 0.90 -11.27
N LEU A 54 -7.54 0.99 -10.00
CA LEU A 54 -8.15 1.92 -9.04
C LEU A 54 -7.92 3.38 -9.44
N ARG A 55 -6.70 3.72 -9.88
CA ARG A 55 -6.37 5.07 -10.34
C ARG A 55 -7.14 5.48 -11.59
N GLY A 56 -7.49 4.52 -12.45
CA GLY A 56 -8.38 4.76 -13.59
C GLY A 56 -9.84 5.07 -13.21
N ARG A 57 -10.24 4.86 -11.96
CA ARG A 57 -11.61 5.12 -11.46
C ARG A 57 -11.67 6.37 -10.57
N PHE A 58 -10.74 6.50 -9.62
CA PHE A 58 -10.71 7.61 -8.65
C PHE A 58 -9.91 8.79 -9.19
N ALA A 59 -10.26 10.02 -8.80
CA ALA A 59 -9.54 11.23 -9.19
C ALA A 59 -8.07 11.22 -8.72
N LYS A 60 -7.82 10.59 -7.57
CA LYS A 60 -6.49 10.40 -7.00
C LYS A 60 -6.45 9.12 -6.18
N VAL A 61 -5.32 8.44 -6.23
CA VAL A 61 -5.03 7.29 -5.37
C VAL A 61 -3.75 7.56 -4.61
N ILE A 62 -3.77 7.29 -3.31
CA ILE A 62 -2.63 7.35 -2.41
C ILE A 62 -2.38 5.93 -1.92
N TRP A 63 -1.21 5.38 -2.20
CA TRP A 63 -0.81 4.06 -1.75
C TRP A 63 0.26 4.17 -0.66
N VAL A 64 0.20 3.25 0.29
CA VAL A 64 1.24 3.01 1.30
C VAL A 64 1.55 1.51 1.27
N PRO A 65 2.82 1.07 1.33
CA PRO A 65 3.15 -0.35 1.38
C PRO A 65 2.72 -1.00 2.70
N GLY A 66 2.19 -2.23 2.61
CA GLY A 66 2.10 -3.15 3.74
C GLY A 66 3.33 -4.07 3.79
N ASN A 67 3.28 -5.10 4.65
CA ASN A 67 4.36 -6.08 4.71
C ASN A 67 4.34 -7.04 3.53
N HIS A 68 3.16 -7.37 2.99
CA HIS A 68 3.05 -8.34 1.90
C HIS A 68 3.75 -7.85 0.63
N GLU A 69 3.67 -6.55 0.32
CA GLU A 69 4.40 -5.98 -0.82
C GLU A 69 5.92 -6.16 -0.71
N LEU A 70 6.46 -6.28 0.51
CA LEU A 70 7.90 -6.38 0.75
C LEU A 70 8.39 -7.83 0.88
N PHE A 71 7.48 -8.80 1.00
CA PHE A 71 7.83 -10.22 0.97
C PHE A 71 8.55 -10.55 -0.33
N SER A 72 9.76 -11.08 -0.20
CA SER A 72 10.64 -11.35 -1.32
C SER A 72 10.98 -12.84 -1.36
N ARG A 73 10.88 -13.44 -2.54
CA ARG A 73 11.34 -14.81 -2.80
C ARG A 73 12.79 -14.76 -3.25
N SER A 74 13.52 -15.85 -3.05
CA SER A 74 14.92 -15.96 -3.49
C SER A 74 15.10 -15.76 -5.00
N THR A 75 14.04 -15.94 -5.79
CA THR A 75 14.01 -15.76 -7.24
C THR A 75 13.64 -14.34 -7.68
N ASP A 76 13.22 -13.47 -6.74
CA ASP A 76 12.81 -12.10 -7.10
C ASP A 76 14.02 -11.25 -7.47
N ARG A 77 13.86 -10.45 -8.53
CA ARG A 77 14.92 -9.58 -9.06
C ARG A 77 15.35 -8.51 -8.05
N TYR A 78 14.39 -7.94 -7.33
CA TYR A 78 14.61 -6.93 -6.30
C TYR A 78 14.07 -7.43 -4.96
N GLN A 79 14.76 -7.06 -3.88
CA GLN A 79 14.42 -7.49 -2.53
C GLN A 79 14.60 -6.33 -1.54
N GLY A 80 13.88 -6.36 -0.42
CA GLY A 80 13.98 -5.33 0.62
C GLY A 80 13.76 -3.93 0.08
N ARG A 81 14.73 -3.03 0.29
CA ARG A 81 14.64 -1.64 -0.14
C ARG A 81 14.53 -1.47 -1.66
N ASP A 82 15.23 -2.27 -2.44
CA ASP A 82 15.19 -2.15 -3.90
C ASP A 82 13.81 -2.52 -4.45
N LYS A 83 13.14 -3.48 -3.82
CA LYS A 83 11.75 -3.83 -4.15
C LYS A 83 10.79 -2.68 -3.81
N TYR A 84 11.00 -2.02 -2.66
CA TYR A 84 10.24 -0.82 -2.31
C TYR A 84 10.45 0.29 -3.34
N THR A 85 11.69 0.55 -3.77
CA THR A 85 11.99 1.53 -4.82
C THR A 85 11.28 1.19 -6.14
N GLU A 86 11.29 -0.08 -6.57
CA GLU A 86 10.55 -0.52 -7.76
C GLU A 86 9.05 -0.22 -7.66
N LEU A 87 8.43 -0.45 -6.49
CA LEU A 87 7.03 -0.16 -6.25
C LEU A 87 6.74 1.35 -6.30
N VAL A 88 7.59 2.17 -5.67
CA VAL A 88 7.44 3.63 -5.68
C VAL A 88 7.54 4.19 -7.10
N ASP A 89 8.56 3.77 -7.86
CA ASP A 89 8.76 4.22 -9.24
C ASP A 89 7.59 3.77 -10.13
N GLY A 90 7.14 2.52 -9.97
CA GLY A 90 5.97 2.01 -10.69
C GLY A 90 4.67 2.75 -10.34
N CYS A 91 4.50 3.20 -9.09
CA CYS A 91 3.35 4.03 -8.69
C CYS A 91 3.39 5.42 -9.35
N ARG A 92 4.57 6.04 -9.45
CA ARG A 92 4.74 7.33 -10.13
C ARG A 92 4.39 7.25 -11.62
N GLU A 93 4.78 6.16 -12.28
CA GLU A 93 4.43 5.92 -13.71
C GLU A 93 2.92 5.85 -13.97
N ILE A 94 2.13 5.53 -12.94
CA ILE A 94 0.67 5.41 -13.03
C ILE A 94 -0.07 6.51 -12.29
N ASP A 95 0.60 7.58 -11.87
CA ASP A 95 0.03 8.72 -11.12
C ASP A 95 -0.68 8.30 -9.80
N VAL A 96 -0.04 7.40 -9.06
CA VAL A 96 -0.40 7.01 -7.70
C VAL A 96 0.60 7.63 -6.73
N LEU A 97 0.10 8.37 -5.73
CA LEU A 97 0.95 8.99 -4.71
C LEU A 97 1.45 7.94 -3.72
N THR A 98 2.67 8.16 -3.24
CA THR A 98 3.39 7.27 -2.32
C THR A 98 3.84 8.04 -1.07
N PRO A 99 4.39 7.35 -0.04
CA PRO A 99 5.02 8.03 1.10
C PRO A 99 6.21 8.93 0.73
N GLU A 100 6.80 8.76 -0.46
CA GLU A 100 7.97 9.50 -0.94
C GLU A 100 7.61 10.80 -1.67
N ASP A 101 6.32 11.05 -1.88
CA ASP A 101 5.83 12.25 -2.56
C ASP A 101 5.39 13.32 -1.55
N PRO A 102 5.31 14.60 -1.93
CA PRO A 102 4.81 15.64 -1.04
C PRO A 102 3.41 15.31 -0.51
N TYR A 103 3.19 15.55 0.78
CA TYR A 103 1.91 15.26 1.42
C TYR A 103 0.76 15.99 0.73
N PRO A 104 -0.23 15.26 0.16
CA PRO A 104 -1.33 15.89 -0.53
C PRO A 104 -2.31 16.51 0.46
N VAL A 105 -3.02 17.55 0.02
CA VAL A 105 -4.04 18.23 0.81
C VAL A 105 -5.41 17.93 0.23
N PHE A 106 -6.32 17.44 1.06
CA PHE A 106 -7.71 17.17 0.73
C PHE A 106 -8.60 18.06 1.59
N ASP A 107 -9.35 18.98 0.97
CA ASP A 107 -10.25 19.93 1.66
C ASP A 107 -9.60 20.67 2.86
N GLY A 108 -8.37 21.15 2.66
CA GLY A 108 -7.59 21.84 3.69
C GLY A 108 -6.91 20.92 4.72
N LEU A 109 -7.14 19.60 4.68
CA LEU A 109 -6.51 18.61 5.54
C LEU A 109 -5.28 17.99 4.85
N THR A 110 -4.13 17.99 5.52
CA THR A 110 -2.93 17.33 5.01
C THR A 110 -2.99 15.83 5.27
N ILE A 111 -2.85 15.03 4.23
CA ILE A 111 -2.81 13.56 4.31
C ILE A 111 -1.34 13.12 4.34
N VAL A 112 -0.97 12.33 5.35
CA VAL A 112 0.41 11.93 5.62
C VAL A 112 0.55 10.41 5.40
N PRO A 113 0.83 9.94 4.16
CA PRO A 113 1.16 8.55 3.91
C PRO A 113 2.52 8.21 4.54
N LEU A 114 2.58 7.17 5.37
CA LEU A 114 3.78 6.81 6.14
C LEU A 114 4.19 5.37 5.90
N PHE A 115 5.50 5.13 5.75
CA PHE A 115 6.07 3.80 5.71
C PHE A 115 7.11 3.64 6.83
N THR A 116 6.70 3.02 7.94
CA THR A 116 7.52 2.94 9.16
C THR A 116 7.93 1.53 9.55
N LEU A 117 7.25 0.50 9.02
CA LEU A 117 7.37 -0.88 9.48
C LEU A 117 7.21 -1.00 11.00
N TYR A 118 7.97 -1.89 11.60
CA TYR A 118 7.96 -2.25 13.01
C TYR A 118 9.40 -2.57 13.46
N ASP A 119 9.63 -2.43 14.76
CA ASP A 119 10.96 -2.52 15.39
C ASP A 119 10.98 -3.51 16.57
N TYR A 120 9.98 -4.40 16.64
CA TYR A 120 9.79 -5.37 17.72
C TYR A 120 9.64 -4.74 19.12
N SER A 121 9.39 -3.43 19.22
CA SER A 121 9.10 -2.78 20.50
C SER A 121 7.86 -3.36 21.18
N PHE A 122 6.88 -3.82 20.40
CA PHE A 122 5.68 -4.55 20.86
C PHE A 122 5.92 -6.05 21.06
N ARG A 123 6.94 -6.37 21.84
CA ARG A 123 7.30 -7.74 22.23
C ARG A 123 6.49 -8.27 23.42
N ALA A 124 6.55 -9.59 23.63
CA ALA A 124 5.89 -10.22 24.78
C ALA A 124 6.50 -9.73 26.12
N PRO A 125 5.71 -9.71 27.21
CA PRO A 125 6.19 -9.32 28.54
C PRO A 125 7.42 -10.14 28.97
N GLY A 126 8.43 -9.47 29.52
CA GLY A 126 9.65 -10.11 30.00
C GLY A 126 10.72 -10.36 28.93
N MET A 127 10.44 -10.09 27.66
CA MET A 127 11.45 -10.16 26.59
C MET A 127 12.13 -8.80 26.38
N THR A 128 13.38 -8.82 25.95
CA THR A 128 14.11 -7.71 25.32
C THR A 128 13.80 -7.65 23.82
N VAL A 129 14.13 -6.52 23.17
CA VAL A 129 13.90 -6.37 21.71
C VAL A 129 14.74 -7.40 20.96
N GLU A 130 15.97 -7.63 21.40
CA GLU A 130 16.90 -8.60 20.82
C GLU A 130 16.36 -10.03 20.90
N GLU A 131 15.77 -10.43 22.05
CA GLU A 131 15.13 -11.74 22.21
C GLU A 131 13.89 -11.88 21.30
N ALA A 132 13.11 -10.80 21.13
CA ALA A 132 11.94 -10.81 20.26
C ALA A 132 12.32 -10.98 18.78
N VAL A 133 13.41 -10.35 18.35
CA VAL A 133 13.95 -10.53 16.99
C VAL A 133 14.43 -11.96 16.79
N GLN A 134 15.19 -12.53 17.73
CA GLN A 134 15.68 -13.91 17.64
C GLN A 134 14.56 -14.94 17.56
N ALA A 135 13.45 -14.70 18.27
CA ALA A 135 12.28 -15.60 18.26
C ALA A 135 11.45 -15.53 16.96
N ALA A 136 11.62 -14.49 16.14
CA ALA A 136 10.87 -14.29 14.90
C ALA A 136 11.52 -14.94 13.66
N HIS A 137 12.73 -15.48 13.81
CA HIS A 137 13.50 -16.14 12.74
C HIS A 137 13.19 -17.63 12.58
#